data_AF-A0A0B0DAI6-F1
#
_entry.id   AF-A0A0B0DAI6-F1
#
_cell.length_a   1.000
_cell.length_b   1.000
_cell.length_c   1.000
_cell.angle_alpha   90.00
_cell.angle_beta   90.00
_cell.angle_gamma   90.00
#
_symmetry.space_group_name_H-M   'P 1'
#
loop_
_entity.id
_entity.type
_entity.pdbx_description
1 polymer ?
#
loop_
_entity_poly.entity_id
_entity_poly.type
_entity_poly.pdbx_seq_one_letter_code
_entity_poly.pdbx_strand_id
1 'polypeptide(L)'
;MRDYALNDRGSLDVVTENFYDTEIMRVFGGLSVGRAQTWTGTAALVLEPDNPFDPRTVSVRVGGNKVAHLSSGDAHRYWHPLSRVIASGYTPVVPLHLEAELQRQDGQAEVAARATIGIAPPDLLFPLNTAPAQSAVLPQGSSIKVLDEQEFAEYLHSIVPASGEGRVILTLEVNKVKNTHGLTVDTVDVLYERKQVGRLSTQMSQQFIPIIHYAFEQDLLTAVWGTIRGSSFEVSMTLQAARASEVPQQWFTDLPNDVPELLPDAEDFEVPPAYVPVESDRGRNAKKWRRGFTAAHGDDDPARARPGARNRPAAPDPAREPRRNPAGSSAARIAGGLVRGLKPVVTALAALTVILVIVSIILLGVEPLATTLVLIVAVATGFMAFYLHRTL
;
A
#
# COMPACT_ATOMS: atom_id res chain seq x y z
N MET A 1 -14.34 -21.54 7.54
CA MET A 1 -14.31 -20.12 7.12
C MET A 1 -13.98 -20.10 5.64
N ARG A 2 -14.52 -19.16 4.85
CA ARG A 2 -14.12 -19.02 3.43
C ARG A 2 -12.98 -18.00 3.33
N ASP A 3 -12.09 -18.15 2.37
CA ASP A 3 -11.02 -17.18 2.15
C ASP A 3 -11.57 -15.90 1.51
N TYR A 4 -11.09 -14.73 1.97
CA TYR A 4 -11.31 -13.44 1.34
C TYR A 4 -9.95 -12.93 0.86
N ALA A 5 -9.74 -12.89 -0.45
CA ALA A 5 -8.46 -12.51 -1.03
C ALA A 5 -8.33 -10.98 -1.10
N LEU A 6 -7.28 -10.42 -0.50
CA LEU A 6 -7.01 -8.98 -0.44
C LEU A 6 -6.02 -8.52 -1.53
N ASN A 7 -5.90 -9.30 -2.60
CA ASN A 7 -4.83 -9.26 -3.60
C ASN A 7 -5.16 -8.42 -4.84
N ASP A 8 -5.43 -7.13 -4.64
CA ASP A 8 -5.60 -6.18 -5.75
C ASP A 8 -4.26 -5.53 -6.14
N ARG A 9 -3.84 -4.48 -5.41
CA ARG A 9 -2.72 -3.62 -5.81
C ARG A 9 -1.98 -3.02 -4.62
N GLY A 10 -0.70 -3.36 -4.51
CA GLY A 10 0.17 -2.86 -3.43
C GLY A 10 1.04 -3.97 -2.85
N SER A 11 1.98 -3.55 -2.02
CA SER A 11 2.91 -4.45 -1.32
C SER A 11 3.25 -3.86 0.04
N LEU A 12 3.33 -4.72 1.06
CA LEU A 12 3.72 -4.34 2.41
C LEU A 12 4.84 -5.27 2.90
N ASP A 13 5.95 -4.70 3.33
CA ASP A 13 6.99 -5.47 4.04
C ASP A 13 6.50 -5.81 5.44
N VAL A 14 6.69 -7.06 5.85
CA VAL A 14 6.25 -7.58 7.15
C VAL A 14 7.44 -8.02 8.00
N VAL A 15 7.27 -7.94 9.32
CA VAL A 15 8.35 -8.07 10.29
C VAL A 15 8.66 -9.56 10.55
N THR A 16 9.73 -10.03 9.90
CA THR A 16 10.38 -11.33 10.06
C THR A 16 11.53 -11.26 11.06
N GLU A 17 11.21 -11.22 12.36
CA GLU A 17 12.21 -11.31 13.42
C GLU A 17 12.70 -12.75 13.65
N ASN A 18 13.89 -12.88 14.23
CA ASN A 18 14.59 -14.12 14.59
C ASN A 18 13.90 -14.95 15.72
N PHE A 19 12.59 -14.74 15.88
CA PHE A 19 11.67 -15.49 16.72
C PHE A 19 10.93 -16.56 15.90
N TYR A 20 10.82 -16.36 14.58
CA TYR A 20 10.09 -17.21 13.66
C TYR A 20 10.96 -18.27 12.97
N ASP A 21 12.24 -18.41 13.33
CA ASP A 21 13.21 -19.34 12.71
C ASP A 21 12.67 -20.76 12.54
N THR A 22 11.99 -21.29 13.56
CA THR A 22 11.47 -22.68 13.54
C THR A 22 10.28 -22.79 12.59
N GLU A 23 9.38 -21.81 12.62
CA GLU A 23 8.18 -21.70 11.81
C GLU A 23 8.54 -21.47 10.32
N ILE A 24 9.53 -20.62 10.04
CA ILE A 24 10.08 -20.38 8.70
C ILE A 24 10.77 -21.65 8.18
N MET A 25 11.64 -22.29 8.97
CA MET A 25 12.26 -23.56 8.57
C MET A 25 11.24 -24.65 8.23
N ARG A 26 10.10 -24.71 8.94
CA ARG A 26 8.99 -25.63 8.60
C ARG A 26 8.34 -25.33 7.25
N VAL A 27 8.21 -24.05 6.87
CA VAL A 27 7.65 -23.66 5.55
C VAL A 27 8.56 -24.08 4.40
N PHE A 28 9.87 -23.96 4.56
CA PHE A 28 10.85 -24.39 3.55
C PHE A 28 11.15 -25.90 3.56
N GLY A 29 10.77 -26.64 4.60
CA GLY A 29 11.22 -28.02 4.80
C GLY A 29 12.69 -28.15 5.20
N GLY A 30 13.28 -27.05 5.71
CA GLY A 30 14.70 -26.92 6.06
C GLY A 30 15.46 -25.94 5.14
N LEU A 31 16.36 -25.16 5.74
CA LEU A 31 17.18 -24.16 5.03
C LEU A 31 18.64 -24.63 4.89
N SER A 32 19.29 -24.17 3.84
CA SER A 32 20.72 -24.44 3.56
C SER A 32 21.59 -23.29 4.06
N VAL A 33 22.77 -23.61 4.60
CA VAL A 33 23.72 -22.59 5.06
C VAL A 33 24.29 -21.84 3.86
N GLY A 34 24.28 -20.51 3.90
CA GLY A 34 24.89 -19.67 2.85
C GLY A 34 24.18 -19.72 1.50
N ARG A 35 22.89 -20.08 1.49
CA ARG A 35 22.05 -20.10 0.29
C ARG A 35 20.63 -19.66 0.64
N ALA A 36 20.29 -18.44 0.23
CA ALA A 36 18.91 -17.96 0.22
C ALA A 36 17.99 -18.90 -0.57
N GLN A 37 16.79 -19.10 -0.03
CA GLN A 37 15.68 -19.80 -0.65
C GLN A 37 14.46 -18.90 -0.69
N THR A 38 13.62 -19.08 -1.70
CA THR A 38 12.43 -18.28 -1.93
C THR A 38 11.19 -19.15 -1.91
N TRP A 39 10.17 -18.72 -1.17
CA TRP A 39 8.84 -19.30 -1.15
C TRP A 39 7.84 -18.23 -1.59
N THR A 40 6.91 -18.62 -2.46
CA THR A 40 5.80 -17.77 -2.90
C THR A 40 4.51 -18.58 -2.82
N GLY A 41 3.48 -18.00 -2.22
CA GLY A 41 2.17 -18.64 -2.06
C GLY A 41 1.20 -17.75 -1.31
N THR A 42 0.11 -18.33 -0.80
CA THR A 42 -0.91 -17.60 -0.03
C THR A 42 -0.64 -17.71 1.47
N ALA A 43 -0.73 -16.60 2.19
CA ALA A 43 -0.69 -16.52 3.64
C ALA A 43 -1.99 -15.93 4.20
N ALA A 44 -2.40 -16.39 5.37
CA ALA A 44 -3.52 -15.82 6.12
C ALA A 44 -3.03 -14.68 7.02
N LEU A 45 -3.83 -13.61 7.11
CA LEU A 45 -3.68 -12.58 8.12
C LEU A 45 -4.57 -12.93 9.31
N VAL A 46 -3.98 -13.06 10.49
CA VAL A 46 -4.70 -13.48 11.71
C VAL A 46 -4.48 -12.45 12.81
N LEU A 47 -5.55 -11.77 13.18
CA LEU A 47 -5.62 -10.82 14.29
C LEU A 47 -5.53 -11.59 15.61
N GLU A 48 -4.77 -11.05 16.56
CA GLU A 48 -4.53 -11.67 17.86
C GLU A 48 -4.97 -10.73 19.00
N PRO A 49 -6.28 -10.52 19.22
CA PRO A 49 -6.79 -9.59 20.24
C PRO A 49 -6.44 -10.00 21.68
N ASP A 50 -6.12 -11.28 21.86
CA ASP A 50 -5.67 -11.93 23.09
C ASP A 50 -4.14 -11.99 23.23
N ASN A 51 -3.38 -11.38 22.31
CA ASN A 51 -1.93 -11.31 22.38
C ASN A 51 -1.49 -10.57 23.67
N PRO A 52 -0.62 -11.16 24.50
CA PRO A 52 -0.28 -10.61 25.82
C PRO A 52 0.62 -9.36 25.77
N PHE A 53 0.96 -8.88 24.58
CA PHE A 53 1.95 -7.84 24.35
C PHE A 53 1.39 -6.61 23.62
N ASP A 54 0.67 -6.84 22.51
CA ASP A 54 -0.11 -5.82 21.81
C ASP A 54 -1.39 -6.48 21.27
N PRO A 55 -2.58 -6.11 21.78
CA PRO A 55 -3.86 -6.65 21.32
C PRO A 55 -4.23 -6.23 19.90
N ARG A 56 -3.46 -5.36 19.23
CA ARG A 56 -3.63 -5.07 17.80
C ARG A 56 -2.70 -5.85 16.88
N THR A 57 -2.01 -6.88 17.39
CA THR A 57 -1.10 -7.70 16.58
C THR A 57 -1.84 -8.39 15.42
N VAL A 58 -1.37 -8.17 14.19
CA VAL A 58 -1.77 -8.93 12.99
C VAL A 58 -0.62 -9.85 12.57
N SER A 59 -0.81 -11.15 12.75
CA SER A 59 0.17 -12.17 12.38
C SER A 59 0.00 -12.63 10.93
N VAL A 60 1.11 -12.99 10.28
CA VAL A 60 1.13 -13.57 8.93
C VAL A 60 1.44 -15.06 9.04
N ARG A 61 0.53 -15.90 8.55
CA ARG A 61 0.60 -17.36 8.75
C ARG A 61 0.58 -18.14 7.43
N VAL A 62 1.51 -19.07 7.27
CA VAL A 62 1.54 -20.05 6.16
C VAL A 62 1.09 -21.39 6.70
N GLY A 63 -0.15 -21.77 6.37
CA GLY A 63 -0.85 -22.85 7.06
C GLY A 63 -0.93 -22.58 8.56
N GLY A 64 -0.39 -23.49 9.38
CA GLY A 64 -0.32 -23.31 10.83
C GLY A 64 0.90 -22.54 11.36
N ASN A 65 1.85 -22.14 10.51
CA ASN A 65 3.12 -21.54 10.94
C ASN A 65 3.05 -20.01 10.88
N LYS A 66 3.27 -19.33 12.02
CA LYS A 66 3.43 -17.88 12.09
C LYS A 66 4.84 -17.49 11.65
N VAL A 67 4.95 -16.90 10.46
CA VAL A 67 6.24 -16.58 9.83
C VAL A 67 6.65 -15.13 9.96
N ALA A 68 5.68 -14.22 10.18
CA ALA A 68 5.90 -12.80 10.36
C ALA A 68 4.71 -12.16 11.09
N HIS A 69 4.78 -10.84 11.28
CA HIS A 69 3.66 -10.00 11.69
C HIS A 69 3.74 -8.64 10.98
N LEU A 70 2.63 -7.91 10.88
CA LEU A 70 2.66 -6.51 10.43
C LEU A 70 3.42 -5.65 11.44
N SER A 71 4.01 -4.54 10.97
CA SER A 71 4.54 -3.50 11.86
C SER A 71 3.43 -2.99 12.79
N SER A 72 3.75 -2.46 13.98
CA SER A 72 2.71 -1.93 14.89
C SER A 72 1.83 -0.87 14.21
N GLY A 73 2.44 0.06 13.47
CA GLY A 73 1.72 1.10 12.72
C GLY A 73 0.81 0.55 11.63
N ASP A 74 1.25 -0.44 10.86
CA ASP A 74 0.41 -1.06 9.83
C ASP A 74 -0.65 -1.97 10.44
N ALA A 75 -0.33 -2.73 11.48
CA ALA A 75 -1.29 -3.55 12.20
C ALA A 75 -2.45 -2.69 12.74
N HIS A 76 -2.16 -1.50 13.28
CA HIS A 76 -3.18 -0.51 13.65
C HIS A 76 -4.01 -0.02 12.45
N ARG A 77 -3.38 0.31 11.32
CA ARG A 77 -4.07 0.78 10.09
C ARG A 77 -4.96 -0.29 9.44
N TYR A 78 -4.54 -1.55 9.47
CA TYR A 78 -5.27 -2.68 8.90
C TYR A 78 -6.22 -3.36 9.90
N TRP A 79 -6.15 -3.04 11.20
CA TRP A 79 -6.96 -3.68 12.24
C TRP A 79 -8.46 -3.65 11.92
N HIS A 80 -9.00 -2.46 11.66
CA HIS A 80 -10.43 -2.26 11.40
C HIS A 80 -10.95 -3.03 10.17
N PRO A 81 -10.40 -2.84 8.96
CA PRO A 81 -10.89 -3.56 7.79
C PRO A 81 -10.70 -5.09 7.90
N LEU A 82 -9.61 -5.57 8.51
CA LEU A 82 -9.43 -7.01 8.72
C LEU A 82 -10.42 -7.58 9.75
N SER A 83 -10.75 -6.82 10.80
CA SER A 83 -11.77 -7.19 11.78
C SER A 83 -13.14 -7.36 11.12
N ARG A 84 -13.51 -6.43 10.21
CA ARG A 84 -14.73 -6.52 9.39
C ARG A 84 -14.79 -7.81 8.56
N VAL A 85 -13.69 -8.21 7.93
CA VAL A 85 -13.61 -9.46 7.12
C VAL A 85 -13.81 -10.70 8.01
N ILE A 86 -13.18 -10.73 9.18
CA ILE A 86 -13.28 -11.85 10.13
C ILE A 86 -14.69 -11.95 10.72
N ALA A 87 -15.28 -10.83 11.16
CA ALA A 87 -16.65 -10.78 11.67
C ALA A 87 -17.70 -11.14 10.60
N SER A 88 -17.39 -10.86 9.32
CA SER A 88 -18.22 -11.30 8.18
C SER A 88 -18.08 -12.80 7.85
N GLY A 89 -17.29 -13.57 8.61
CA GLY A 89 -17.17 -15.01 8.46
C GLY A 89 -16.10 -15.47 7.46
N TYR A 90 -15.15 -14.60 7.09
CA TYR A 90 -14.07 -14.90 6.16
C TYR A 90 -12.68 -14.88 6.80
N THR A 91 -11.73 -15.61 6.20
CA THR A 91 -10.31 -15.53 6.54
C THR A 91 -9.61 -14.61 5.54
N PRO A 92 -9.06 -13.45 5.96
CA PRO A 92 -8.34 -12.57 5.05
C PRO A 92 -7.02 -13.23 4.62
N VAL A 93 -6.83 -13.35 3.30
CA VAL A 93 -5.64 -13.98 2.71
C VAL A 93 -4.93 -13.07 1.70
N VAL A 94 -3.61 -13.18 1.64
CA VAL A 94 -2.71 -12.36 0.81
C VAL A 94 -1.65 -13.24 0.15
N PRO A 95 -1.23 -12.95 -1.09
CA PRO A 95 0.04 -13.42 -1.62
C PRO A 95 1.18 -13.01 -0.70
N LEU A 96 2.06 -13.95 -0.39
CA LEU A 96 3.27 -13.74 0.39
C LEU A 96 4.46 -14.19 -0.45
N HIS A 97 5.46 -13.31 -0.53
CA HIS A 97 6.81 -13.63 -0.96
C HIS A 97 7.71 -13.65 0.28
N LEU A 98 8.33 -14.80 0.54
CA LEU A 98 9.21 -15.03 1.69
C LEU A 98 10.59 -15.49 1.17
N GLU A 99 11.62 -14.74 1.49
CA GLU A 99 13.01 -15.11 1.27
C GLU A 99 13.65 -15.45 2.62
N ALA A 100 14.38 -16.57 2.70
CA ALA A 100 15.08 -16.96 3.92
C ALA A 100 16.41 -17.67 3.63
N GLU A 101 17.41 -17.41 4.46
CA GLU A 101 18.73 -18.02 4.45
C GLU A 101 19.10 -18.49 5.85
N LEU A 102 19.74 -19.67 5.96
CA LEU A 102 20.38 -20.05 7.22
C LEU A 102 21.79 -19.46 7.28
N GLN A 103 22.00 -18.50 8.18
CA GLN A 103 23.32 -17.90 8.39
C GLN A 103 23.99 -18.49 9.62
N ARG A 104 25.34 -18.50 9.63
CA ARG A 104 26.13 -18.85 10.81
C ARG A 104 26.82 -17.61 11.35
N GLN A 105 26.37 -17.13 12.50
CA GLN A 105 26.95 -15.99 13.20
C GLN A 105 27.44 -16.44 14.59
N ASP A 106 28.68 -16.13 14.93
CA ASP A 106 29.33 -16.47 16.22
C ASP A 106 29.17 -17.95 16.66
N GLY A 107 29.12 -18.87 15.68
CA GLY A 107 28.96 -20.31 15.89
C GLY A 107 27.53 -20.78 16.13
N GLN A 108 26.55 -19.87 16.23
CA GLN A 108 25.13 -20.19 16.22
C GLN A 108 24.60 -20.18 14.78
N ALA A 109 23.51 -20.91 14.51
CA ALA A 109 22.78 -20.84 13.26
C ALA A 109 21.49 -20.03 13.51
N GLU A 110 21.26 -19.00 12.70
CA GLU A 110 20.11 -18.09 12.81
C GLU A 110 19.51 -17.89 11.41
N VAL A 111 18.20 -17.76 11.31
CA VAL A 111 17.50 -17.57 10.04
C VAL A 111 17.42 -16.07 9.73
N ALA A 112 18.14 -15.65 8.68
CA ALA A 112 17.96 -14.34 8.09
C ALA A 112 16.79 -14.42 7.09
N ALA A 113 15.70 -13.71 7.34
CA ALA A 113 14.51 -13.74 6.49
C ALA A 113 13.95 -12.35 6.19
N ARG A 114 13.32 -12.22 5.02
CA ARG A 114 12.53 -11.06 4.61
C ARG A 114 11.21 -11.54 4.01
N ALA A 115 10.12 -10.87 4.35
CA ALA A 115 8.81 -11.15 3.79
C ALA A 115 8.10 -9.88 3.30
N THR A 116 7.42 -10.01 2.17
CA THR A 116 6.58 -8.96 1.58
C THR A 116 5.24 -9.59 1.20
N ILE A 117 4.13 -8.99 1.64
CA ILE A 117 2.77 -9.41 1.27
C ILE A 117 2.19 -8.51 0.19
N GLY A 118 1.41 -9.09 -0.74
CA GLY A 118 0.60 -8.35 -1.71
C GLY A 118 -0.74 -7.97 -1.09
N ILE A 119 -0.89 -6.70 -0.72
CA ILE A 119 -2.10 -6.16 -0.08
C ILE A 119 -2.33 -4.72 -0.55
N ALA A 120 -3.59 -4.35 -0.77
CA ALA A 120 -3.96 -2.97 -1.08
C ALA A 120 -4.04 -2.10 0.19
N PRO A 121 -3.83 -0.76 0.10
CA PRO A 121 -4.03 0.16 1.22
C PRO A 121 -5.41 -0.01 1.88
N PRO A 122 -5.58 0.29 3.19
CA PRO A 122 -6.82 0.05 3.92
C PRO A 122 -8.08 0.60 3.23
N ASP A 123 -8.00 1.83 2.71
CA ASP A 123 -9.10 2.53 2.02
C ASP A 123 -9.51 1.90 0.67
N LEU A 124 -8.73 0.92 0.20
CA LEU A 124 -8.86 0.27 -1.10
C LEU A 124 -9.08 -1.25 -1.00
N LEU A 125 -9.25 -1.79 0.21
CA LEU A 125 -9.51 -3.22 0.41
C LEU A 125 -10.91 -3.65 -0.04
N PHE A 126 -11.89 -2.74 0.04
CA PHE A 126 -13.30 -3.02 -0.24
C PHE A 126 -13.87 -2.00 -1.24
N PRO A 127 -14.86 -2.38 -2.06
CA PRO A 127 -15.59 -1.41 -2.85
C PRO A 127 -16.46 -0.51 -1.96
N LEU A 128 -16.62 0.75 -2.37
CA LEU A 128 -17.49 1.73 -1.68
C LEU A 128 -18.98 1.35 -1.74
N ASN A 129 -19.36 0.51 -2.71
CA ASN A 129 -20.71 0.01 -2.93
C ASN A 129 -20.74 -1.52 -3.09
N THR A 130 -21.87 -2.13 -2.74
CA THR A 130 -22.10 -3.57 -2.92
C THR A 130 -22.40 -3.90 -4.38
N ALA A 131 -21.90 -5.05 -4.87
CA ALA A 131 -22.31 -5.57 -6.17
C ALA A 131 -23.83 -5.87 -6.19
N PRO A 132 -24.56 -5.59 -7.29
CA PRO A 132 -25.96 -5.98 -7.38
C PRO A 132 -26.13 -7.50 -7.24
N ALA A 133 -27.11 -7.95 -6.46
CA ALA A 133 -27.33 -9.39 -6.23
C ALA A 133 -27.57 -10.17 -7.54
N GLN A 134 -28.29 -9.56 -8.49
CA GLN A 134 -28.50 -10.08 -9.84
C GLN A 134 -27.41 -9.57 -10.79
N SER A 135 -26.16 -9.96 -10.56
CA SER A 135 -25.05 -9.64 -11.46
C SER A 135 -24.00 -10.75 -11.52
N ALA A 136 -23.36 -10.88 -12.68
CA ALA A 136 -22.16 -11.67 -12.89
C ALA A 136 -20.96 -10.70 -12.92
N VAL A 137 -19.98 -10.92 -12.04
CA VAL A 137 -18.80 -10.07 -11.92
C VAL A 137 -17.74 -10.58 -12.89
N LEU A 138 -17.28 -9.75 -13.82
CA LEU A 138 -16.22 -10.14 -14.75
C LEU A 138 -14.88 -10.33 -14.03
N PRO A 139 -14.05 -11.30 -14.46
CA PRO A 139 -12.69 -11.42 -13.99
C PRO A 139 -11.92 -10.12 -14.22
N GLN A 140 -11.07 -9.73 -13.27
CA GLN A 140 -10.25 -8.53 -13.41
C GLN A 140 -9.23 -8.71 -14.55
N GLY A 141 -9.05 -7.67 -15.35
CA GLY A 141 -8.13 -7.65 -16.49
C GLY A 141 -7.40 -6.31 -16.61
N SER A 142 -7.03 -5.93 -17.83
CA SER A 142 -6.39 -4.63 -18.07
C SER A 142 -7.25 -3.46 -17.59
N SER A 143 -6.63 -2.44 -16.99
CA SER A 143 -7.33 -1.20 -16.65
C SER A 143 -7.76 -0.47 -17.93
N ILE A 144 -9.05 -0.08 -17.98
CA ILE A 144 -9.71 0.60 -19.09
C ILE A 144 -10.21 1.94 -18.56
N LYS A 145 -9.84 3.03 -19.25
CA LYS A 145 -10.33 4.38 -18.92
C LYS A 145 -11.80 4.52 -19.33
N VAL A 146 -12.61 5.08 -18.43
CA VAL A 146 -13.98 5.51 -18.73
C VAL A 146 -13.94 6.88 -19.42
N LEU A 147 -14.83 7.09 -20.37
CA LEU A 147 -14.96 8.31 -21.16
C LEU A 147 -16.21 9.08 -20.74
N ASP A 148 -16.25 10.35 -21.15
CA ASP A 148 -17.36 11.31 -20.94
C ASP A 148 -17.69 11.56 -19.46
N GLU A 149 -16.76 11.21 -18.56
CA GLU A 149 -16.78 11.40 -17.10
C GLU A 149 -17.08 12.85 -16.68
N GLN A 150 -16.66 13.81 -17.52
CA GLN A 150 -16.88 15.25 -17.30
C GLN A 150 -18.36 15.63 -17.30
N GLU A 151 -19.22 14.90 -18.04
CA GLU A 151 -20.67 15.10 -18.03
C GLU A 151 -21.30 14.70 -16.69
N PHE A 152 -20.60 13.88 -15.90
CA PHE A 152 -21.04 13.32 -14.62
C PHE A 152 -20.20 13.82 -13.44
N ALA A 153 -19.33 14.81 -13.63
CA ALA A 153 -18.30 15.21 -12.66
C ALA A 153 -18.87 15.57 -11.28
N GLU A 154 -19.99 16.30 -11.20
CA GLU A 154 -20.66 16.64 -9.93
C GLU A 154 -21.06 15.39 -9.13
N TYR A 155 -21.64 14.39 -9.80
CA TYR A 155 -22.02 13.14 -9.15
C TYR A 155 -20.80 12.29 -8.80
N LEU A 156 -19.81 12.20 -9.69
CA LEU A 156 -18.55 11.50 -9.43
C LEU A 156 -17.81 12.08 -8.22
N HIS A 157 -17.74 13.41 -8.07
CA HIS A 157 -17.15 14.05 -6.88
C HIS A 157 -17.91 13.72 -5.58
N SER A 158 -19.21 13.39 -5.64
CA SER A 158 -19.95 12.92 -4.46
C SER A 158 -19.65 11.47 -4.04
N ILE A 159 -19.02 10.68 -4.93
CA ILE A 159 -18.61 9.29 -4.68
C ILE A 159 -17.15 9.21 -4.21
N VAL A 160 -16.29 10.17 -4.60
CA VAL A 160 -14.86 10.17 -4.24
C VAL A 160 -14.70 10.22 -2.70
N PRO A 161 -14.02 9.24 -2.09
CA PRO A 161 -13.79 9.22 -0.64
C PRO A 161 -12.76 10.28 -0.22
N ALA A 162 -12.70 10.60 1.07
CA ALA A 162 -11.79 11.60 1.61
C ALA A 162 -10.30 11.29 1.40
N SER A 163 -9.94 10.03 1.14
CA SER A 163 -8.60 9.58 0.73
C SER A 163 -8.20 10.03 -0.69
N GLY A 164 -9.18 10.47 -1.50
CA GLY A 164 -9.01 10.82 -2.92
C GLY A 164 -9.03 9.64 -3.88
N GLU A 165 -9.06 8.39 -3.39
CA GLU A 165 -9.13 7.18 -4.22
C GLU A 165 -9.97 6.09 -3.53
N GLY A 166 -10.84 5.43 -4.30
CA GLY A 166 -11.69 4.34 -3.82
C GLY A 166 -11.88 3.23 -4.86
N ARG A 167 -12.10 2.00 -4.39
CA ARG A 167 -12.58 0.89 -5.21
C ARG A 167 -14.10 0.98 -5.34
N VAL A 168 -14.65 0.54 -6.47
CA VAL A 168 -16.11 0.52 -6.71
C VAL A 168 -16.50 -0.73 -7.49
N ILE A 169 -17.75 -1.16 -7.39
CA ILE A 169 -18.36 -2.08 -8.34
C ILE A 169 -19.21 -1.27 -9.32
N LEU A 170 -18.90 -1.40 -10.60
CA LEU A 170 -19.64 -0.75 -11.68
C LEU A 170 -20.45 -1.80 -12.43
N THR A 171 -21.49 -1.34 -13.14
CA THR A 171 -22.28 -2.17 -14.05
C THR A 171 -22.16 -1.66 -15.48
N LEU A 172 -22.18 -2.57 -16.44
CA LEU A 172 -22.06 -2.29 -17.87
C LEU A 172 -23.40 -2.58 -18.55
N GLU A 173 -23.92 -1.62 -19.32
CA GLU A 173 -25.13 -1.78 -20.12
C GLU A 173 -24.90 -1.34 -21.56
N VAL A 174 -25.51 -2.06 -22.52
CA VAL A 174 -25.41 -1.71 -23.95
C VAL A 174 -26.48 -0.66 -24.28
N ASN A 175 -26.04 0.49 -24.78
CA ASN A 175 -26.89 1.60 -25.18
C ASN A 175 -26.58 2.07 -26.61
N LYS A 176 -27.53 2.79 -27.23
CA LYS A 176 -27.44 3.28 -28.61
C LYS A 176 -27.29 4.79 -28.64
N VAL A 177 -26.13 5.27 -29.08
CA VAL A 177 -25.89 6.70 -29.32
C VAL A 177 -25.74 7.03 -30.79
N LYS A 178 -26.14 8.24 -31.15
CA LYS A 178 -25.85 8.82 -32.47
C LYS A 178 -24.48 9.46 -32.44
N ASN A 179 -23.60 9.07 -33.36
CA ASN A 179 -22.32 9.74 -33.55
C ASN A 179 -22.52 11.11 -34.23
N THR A 180 -21.43 11.88 -34.36
CA THR A 180 -21.41 13.21 -35.01
C THR A 180 -21.88 13.18 -36.48
N HIS A 181 -21.91 12.02 -37.11
CA HIS A 181 -22.40 11.80 -38.48
C HIS A 181 -23.86 11.30 -38.54
N GLY A 182 -24.57 11.28 -37.41
CA GLY A 182 -25.96 10.84 -37.29
C GLY A 182 -26.19 9.32 -37.32
N LEU A 183 -25.13 8.52 -37.48
CA LEU A 183 -25.21 7.06 -37.44
C LEU A 183 -25.40 6.59 -36.00
N THR A 184 -26.33 5.66 -35.78
CA THR A 184 -26.53 5.03 -34.46
C THR A 184 -25.53 3.90 -34.30
N VAL A 185 -24.78 3.91 -33.19
CA VAL A 185 -23.74 2.93 -32.86
C VAL A 185 -24.00 2.40 -31.45
N ASP A 186 -23.85 1.10 -31.28
CA ASP A 186 -23.91 0.45 -29.96
C ASP A 186 -22.63 0.78 -29.16
N THR A 187 -22.83 1.24 -27.94
CA THR A 187 -21.79 1.59 -26.97
C THR A 187 -22.10 0.97 -25.62
N VAL A 188 -21.07 0.73 -24.82
CA VAL A 188 -21.25 0.31 -23.43
C VAL A 188 -21.21 1.54 -22.53
N ASP A 189 -22.33 1.83 -21.89
CA ASP A 189 -22.39 2.84 -20.83
C ASP A 189 -21.94 2.21 -19.51
N VAL A 190 -21.33 3.02 -18.65
CA VAL A 190 -20.78 2.59 -17.35
C VAL A 190 -21.64 3.22 -16.25
N LEU A 191 -22.15 2.39 -15.35
CA LEU A 191 -23.11 2.79 -14.32
C LEU A 191 -22.60 2.46 -12.92
N TYR A 192 -22.66 3.44 -12.02
CA TYR A 192 -22.49 3.28 -10.58
C TYR A 192 -23.88 3.35 -9.94
N GLU A 193 -24.27 2.35 -9.15
CA GLU A 193 -25.58 2.29 -8.48
C GLU A 193 -26.79 2.63 -9.41
N ARG A 194 -26.82 2.00 -10.60
CA ARG A 194 -27.83 2.23 -11.66
C ARG A 194 -27.85 3.64 -12.28
N LYS A 195 -26.93 4.53 -11.94
CA LYS A 195 -26.77 5.85 -12.58
C LYS A 195 -25.57 5.83 -13.51
N GLN A 196 -25.75 6.37 -14.73
CA GLN A 196 -24.65 6.54 -15.67
C GLN A 196 -23.60 7.50 -15.08
N VAL A 197 -22.33 7.12 -15.24
CA VAL A 197 -21.14 7.86 -14.78
C VAL A 197 -20.08 8.02 -15.88
N GLY A 198 -20.39 7.57 -17.09
CA GLY A 198 -19.54 7.65 -18.26
C GLY A 198 -19.83 6.50 -19.23
N ARG A 199 -18.85 6.19 -20.10
CA ARG A 199 -18.95 5.11 -21.08
C ARG A 199 -17.60 4.51 -21.48
N LEU A 200 -17.62 3.40 -22.20
CA LEU A 200 -16.46 2.87 -22.90
C LEU A 200 -16.31 3.48 -24.31
N SER A 201 -15.07 3.53 -24.81
CA SER A 201 -14.83 3.88 -26.22
C SER A 201 -15.55 2.92 -27.17
N THR A 202 -15.84 3.33 -28.40
CA THR A 202 -16.50 2.46 -29.39
C THR A 202 -15.74 1.14 -29.61
N GLN A 203 -14.40 1.19 -29.63
CA GLN A 203 -13.55 0.02 -29.82
C GLN A 203 -13.58 -0.94 -28.62
N MET A 204 -13.64 -0.42 -27.39
CA MET A 204 -13.79 -1.26 -26.19
C MET A 204 -15.22 -1.80 -26.10
N SER A 205 -16.22 -0.97 -26.39
CA SER A 205 -17.64 -1.37 -26.41
C SER A 205 -17.87 -2.61 -27.28
N GLN A 206 -17.35 -2.63 -28.51
CA GLN A 206 -17.43 -3.78 -29.42
C GLN A 206 -16.84 -5.08 -28.85
N GLN A 207 -15.87 -5.01 -27.93
CA GLN A 207 -15.26 -6.19 -27.30
C GLN A 207 -16.08 -6.71 -26.09
N PHE A 208 -16.81 -5.84 -25.40
CA PHE A 208 -17.61 -6.19 -24.22
C PHE A 208 -19.07 -6.49 -24.53
N ILE A 209 -19.67 -5.90 -25.58
CA ILE A 209 -21.07 -6.11 -26.00
C ILE A 209 -21.47 -7.61 -26.04
N PRO A 210 -20.69 -8.54 -26.63
CA PRO A 210 -21.07 -9.96 -26.65
C PRO A 210 -21.15 -10.59 -25.25
N ILE A 211 -20.27 -10.19 -24.33
CA ILE A 211 -20.22 -10.68 -22.95
C ILE A 211 -21.40 -10.12 -22.16
N ILE A 212 -21.72 -8.83 -22.36
CA ILE A 212 -22.83 -8.15 -21.68
C ILE A 212 -24.16 -8.74 -22.13
N HIS A 213 -24.34 -8.99 -23.43
CA HIS A 213 -25.52 -9.70 -23.92
C HIS A 213 -25.64 -11.11 -23.35
N TYR A 214 -24.54 -11.87 -23.27
CA TYR A 214 -24.57 -13.22 -22.71
C TYR A 214 -25.06 -13.25 -21.24
N ALA A 215 -24.54 -12.35 -20.39
CA ALA A 215 -25.02 -12.24 -19.00
C ALA A 215 -26.49 -11.77 -18.94
N PHE A 216 -26.85 -10.79 -19.77
CA PHE A 216 -28.21 -10.24 -19.81
C PHE A 216 -29.26 -11.24 -20.31
N GLU A 217 -28.89 -12.14 -21.22
CA GLU A 217 -29.71 -13.28 -21.66
C GLU A 217 -30.00 -14.30 -20.54
N GLN A 218 -29.26 -14.25 -19.44
CA GLN A 218 -29.48 -15.03 -18.22
C GLN A 218 -30.09 -14.18 -17.08
N ASP A 219 -30.73 -13.05 -17.40
CA ASP A 219 -31.30 -12.07 -16.47
C ASP A 219 -30.30 -11.44 -15.47
N LEU A 220 -28.98 -11.47 -15.77
CA LEU A 220 -27.92 -10.93 -14.93
C LEU A 220 -27.30 -9.65 -15.51
N LEU A 221 -27.03 -8.67 -14.64
CA LEU A 221 -26.21 -7.51 -14.99
C LEU A 221 -24.74 -7.91 -15.11
N THR A 222 -24.00 -7.27 -16.02
CA THR A 222 -22.53 -7.42 -16.05
C THR A 222 -21.89 -6.44 -15.08
N ALA A 223 -21.33 -6.95 -13.99
CA ALA A 223 -20.58 -6.17 -13.02
C ALA A 223 -19.08 -6.20 -13.29
N VAL A 224 -18.37 -5.12 -12.97
CA VAL A 224 -16.92 -5.01 -13.11
C VAL A 224 -16.31 -4.27 -11.91
N TRP A 225 -15.06 -4.59 -11.60
CA TRP A 225 -14.29 -3.81 -10.65
C TRP A 225 -13.90 -2.46 -11.25
N GLY A 226 -13.99 -1.40 -10.45
CA GLY A 226 -13.58 -0.06 -10.80
C GLY A 226 -12.72 0.61 -9.73
N THR A 227 -12.06 1.68 -10.14
CA THR A 227 -11.33 2.61 -9.28
C THR A 227 -11.78 4.01 -9.65
N ILE A 228 -12.25 4.77 -8.65
CA ILE A 228 -12.52 6.20 -8.76
C ILE A 228 -11.38 6.97 -8.09
N ARG A 229 -10.92 8.04 -8.74
CA ARG A 229 -9.86 8.94 -8.26
C ARG A 229 -10.32 10.37 -8.39
N GLY A 230 -10.20 11.17 -7.34
CA GLY A 230 -10.58 12.57 -7.37
C GLY A 230 -9.69 13.47 -6.53
N SER A 231 -9.60 14.71 -6.98
CA SER A 231 -9.05 15.85 -6.25
C SER A 231 -10.12 16.94 -6.15
N SER A 232 -9.78 18.12 -5.64
CA SER A 232 -10.67 19.28 -5.63
C SER A 232 -11.04 19.82 -7.03
N PHE A 233 -10.38 19.37 -8.10
CA PHE A 233 -10.51 19.95 -9.45
C PHE A 233 -10.74 18.94 -10.58
N GLU A 234 -10.37 17.67 -10.38
CA GLU A 234 -10.45 16.62 -11.38
C GLU A 234 -10.98 15.35 -10.73
N VAL A 235 -11.84 14.64 -11.45
CA VAL A 235 -12.27 13.28 -11.13
C VAL A 235 -12.10 12.39 -12.35
N SER A 236 -11.68 11.15 -12.12
CA SER A 236 -11.43 10.15 -13.15
C SER A 236 -11.78 8.77 -12.64
N MET A 237 -12.12 7.87 -13.55
CA MET A 237 -12.56 6.52 -13.25
C MET A 237 -11.97 5.52 -14.26
N THR A 238 -11.57 4.37 -13.74
CA THR A 238 -11.14 3.25 -14.57
C THR A 238 -11.85 1.99 -14.14
N LEU A 239 -12.02 1.04 -15.06
CA LEU A 239 -12.52 -0.29 -14.74
C LEU A 239 -11.52 -1.37 -15.15
N GLN A 240 -11.55 -2.49 -14.43
CA GLN A 240 -10.72 -3.67 -14.68
C GLN A 240 -11.63 -4.81 -15.10
N ALA A 241 -11.51 -5.23 -16.35
CA ALA A 241 -12.26 -6.36 -16.88
C ALA A 241 -11.42 -7.12 -17.90
N ALA A 242 -11.43 -8.45 -17.79
CA ALA A 242 -10.90 -9.35 -18.80
C ALA A 242 -11.71 -9.23 -20.08
N ARG A 243 -11.02 -9.18 -21.23
CA ARG A 243 -11.66 -9.14 -22.55
C ARG A 243 -12.24 -10.50 -22.90
N ALA A 244 -13.12 -10.59 -23.90
CA ALA A 244 -13.79 -11.84 -24.27
C ALA A 244 -12.84 -13.04 -24.51
N SER A 245 -11.62 -12.79 -25.01
CA SER A 245 -10.57 -13.81 -25.21
C SER A 245 -9.79 -14.21 -23.95
N GLU A 246 -9.92 -13.45 -22.87
CA GLU A 246 -9.22 -13.59 -21.59
C GLU A 246 -10.13 -14.16 -20.49
N VAL A 247 -11.45 -14.06 -20.65
CA VAL A 247 -12.45 -14.61 -19.71
C VAL A 247 -12.41 -16.15 -19.75
N PRO A 248 -12.18 -16.83 -18.60
CA PRO A 248 -12.17 -18.29 -18.55
C PRO A 248 -13.54 -18.90 -18.90
N GLN A 249 -13.55 -20.06 -19.58
CA GLN A 249 -14.79 -20.75 -19.96
C GLN A 249 -15.74 -21.02 -18.77
N GLN A 250 -15.17 -21.27 -17.58
CA GLN A 250 -15.94 -21.48 -16.36
C GLN A 250 -16.81 -20.26 -15.99
N TRP A 251 -16.35 -19.03 -16.25
CA TRP A 251 -17.13 -17.83 -15.95
C TRP A 251 -18.44 -17.79 -16.74
N PHE A 252 -18.43 -18.21 -18.01
CA PHE A 252 -19.65 -18.31 -18.82
C PHE A 252 -20.60 -19.42 -18.35
N THR A 253 -20.11 -20.38 -17.55
CA THR A 253 -20.94 -21.48 -17.02
C THR A 253 -21.53 -21.12 -15.67
N ASP A 254 -20.73 -20.54 -14.78
CA ASP A 254 -21.08 -20.29 -13.38
C ASP A 254 -21.66 -18.88 -13.17
N LEU A 255 -21.39 -17.93 -14.08
CA LEU A 255 -21.76 -16.50 -14.04
C LEU A 255 -21.65 -15.88 -12.63
N PRO A 256 -20.50 -16.02 -11.95
CA PRO A 256 -20.40 -15.83 -10.51
C PRO A 256 -20.48 -14.36 -10.09
N ASN A 257 -21.07 -14.12 -8.92
CA ASN A 257 -20.96 -12.86 -8.19
C ASN A 257 -19.86 -12.99 -7.13
N ASP A 258 -18.59 -12.94 -7.56
CA ASP A 258 -17.41 -13.19 -6.72
C ASP A 258 -17.06 -12.06 -5.75
N VAL A 259 -17.90 -11.03 -5.60
CA VAL A 259 -17.72 -9.95 -4.60
C VAL A 259 -18.35 -10.40 -3.28
N PRO A 260 -17.55 -10.78 -2.26
CA PRO A 260 -18.13 -11.37 -1.06
C PRO A 260 -18.85 -10.30 -0.24
N GLU A 261 -20.09 -10.59 0.15
CA GLU A 261 -20.86 -9.69 1.01
C GLU A 261 -20.20 -9.63 2.40
N LEU A 262 -19.78 -8.42 2.78
CA LEU A 262 -19.27 -8.08 4.11
C LEU A 262 -20.37 -7.40 4.91
N LEU A 263 -20.32 -7.55 6.24
CA LEU A 263 -21.14 -6.76 7.16
C LEU A 263 -21.00 -5.26 6.84
N PRO A 264 -22.03 -4.42 7.11
CA PRO A 264 -21.89 -2.97 7.07
C PRO A 264 -20.71 -2.48 7.92
N ASP A 265 -20.16 -1.32 7.59
CA ASP A 265 -19.13 -0.72 8.44
C ASP A 265 -19.72 -0.29 9.80
N ALA A 266 -18.96 -0.50 10.86
CA ALA A 266 -19.36 -0.31 12.25
C ALA A 266 -18.19 0.28 13.04
N GLU A 267 -18.40 0.77 14.27
CA GLU A 267 -17.29 1.29 15.08
C GLU A 267 -16.36 0.18 15.58
N ASP A 268 -16.92 -0.98 15.95
CA ASP A 268 -16.21 -2.14 16.47
C ASP A 268 -16.75 -3.44 15.86
N PHE A 269 -15.88 -4.45 15.77
CA PHE A 269 -16.21 -5.81 15.32
C PHE A 269 -15.69 -6.85 16.33
N GLU A 270 -16.48 -7.88 16.61
CA GLU A 270 -16.04 -8.98 17.49
C GLU A 270 -15.06 -9.90 16.74
N VAL A 271 -13.81 -9.94 17.23
CA VAL A 271 -12.74 -10.78 16.67
C VAL A 271 -12.41 -11.89 17.68
N PRO A 272 -12.47 -13.18 17.29
CA PRO A 272 -12.11 -14.28 18.19
C PRO A 272 -10.64 -14.23 18.66
N PRO A 273 -10.35 -14.72 19.88
CA PRO A 273 -8.97 -14.94 20.32
C PRO A 273 -8.26 -15.94 19.40
N ALA A 274 -7.04 -15.62 18.99
CA ALA A 274 -6.26 -16.42 18.04
C ALA A 274 -4.74 -16.37 18.27
N TYR A 275 -4.28 -15.77 19.36
CA TYR A 275 -2.87 -15.79 19.75
C TYR A 275 -2.38 -17.23 19.95
N VAL A 276 -1.31 -17.58 19.26
CA VAL A 276 -0.61 -18.85 19.45
C VAL A 276 0.87 -18.53 19.71
N PRO A 277 1.42 -18.90 20.89
CA PRO A 277 2.83 -18.65 21.18
C PRO A 277 3.72 -19.48 20.26
N VAL A 278 4.70 -18.81 19.64
CA VAL A 278 5.70 -19.46 18.78
C VAL A 278 6.74 -20.20 19.61
N GLU A 279 7.56 -21.04 18.97
CA GLU A 279 8.49 -21.90 19.71
C GLU A 279 9.51 -21.09 20.55
N SER A 280 9.87 -19.87 20.10
CA SER A 280 10.72 -18.95 20.87
C SER A 280 10.09 -18.47 22.18
N ASP A 281 8.77 -18.31 22.23
CA ASP A 281 8.03 -17.79 23.40
C ASP A 281 7.97 -18.80 24.53
N ARG A 282 8.03 -20.10 24.19
CA ARG A 282 8.08 -21.23 25.13
C ARG A 282 9.44 -21.34 25.82
N GLY A 283 10.47 -20.69 25.27
CA GLY A 283 11.85 -20.74 25.74
C GLY A 283 12.22 -19.67 26.76
N ARG A 284 13.40 -19.82 27.37
CA ARG A 284 13.98 -18.89 28.35
C ARG A 284 14.34 -17.49 27.79
N ASN A 285 13.98 -17.20 26.53
CA ASN A 285 14.34 -16.00 25.77
C ASN A 285 13.33 -14.84 25.83
N ALA A 286 12.32 -14.89 26.70
CA ALA A 286 11.39 -13.78 26.98
C ALA A 286 12.06 -12.42 27.37
N LYS A 287 13.38 -12.41 27.65
CA LYS A 287 14.19 -11.18 27.82
C LYS A 287 14.76 -10.59 26.51
N LYS A 288 14.97 -11.39 25.44
CA LYS A 288 15.27 -10.88 24.07
C LYS A 288 14.00 -10.23 23.52
N TRP A 289 12.86 -10.91 23.71
CA TRP A 289 11.52 -10.46 23.34
C TRP A 289 11.20 -9.00 23.75
N ARG A 290 11.37 -8.64 25.05
CA ARG A 290 11.15 -7.26 25.54
C ARG A 290 12.00 -6.18 24.84
N ARG A 291 13.11 -6.55 24.20
CA ARG A 291 14.09 -5.63 23.60
C ARG A 291 13.94 -5.49 22.09
N GLY A 292 13.39 -6.49 21.40
CA GLY A 292 12.97 -6.39 20.00
C GLY A 292 11.70 -5.55 19.86
N PHE A 293 10.69 -5.85 20.67
CA PHE A 293 9.39 -5.16 20.65
C PHE A 293 9.51 -3.64 20.88
N THR A 294 10.46 -3.21 21.73
CA THR A 294 10.77 -1.79 21.97
C THR A 294 11.61 -1.15 20.87
N ALA A 295 12.40 -1.92 20.11
CA ALA A 295 13.15 -1.40 18.96
C ALA A 295 12.23 -1.20 17.73
N ALA A 296 11.18 -2.02 17.60
CA ALA A 296 10.13 -1.84 16.59
C ALA A 296 9.15 -0.70 16.93
N HIS A 297 9.00 -0.36 18.21
CA HIS A 297 8.22 0.79 18.71
C HIS A 297 9.09 2.06 18.83
N GLY A 298 9.79 2.45 17.76
CA GLY A 298 10.51 3.73 17.71
C GLY A 298 9.58 4.92 18.01
N ASP A 299 10.04 5.86 18.84
CA ASP A 299 9.23 6.96 19.38
C ASP A 299 8.56 7.84 18.30
N ASP A 300 7.25 7.66 18.11
CA ASP A 300 6.36 8.55 17.34
C ASP A 300 5.09 8.93 18.14
N ASP A 301 5.20 9.12 19.46
CA ASP A 301 4.14 9.71 20.31
C ASP A 301 4.57 11.09 20.88
N PRO A 302 4.13 12.21 20.29
CA PRO A 302 4.45 13.55 20.77
C PRO A 302 3.69 13.97 22.05
N ALA A 303 2.81 13.14 22.61
CA ALA A 303 1.88 13.56 23.67
C ALA A 303 2.39 13.40 25.12
N ARG A 304 3.53 12.73 25.35
CA ARG A 304 4.01 12.37 26.72
C ARG A 304 5.24 13.13 27.22
N ALA A 305 5.18 14.46 27.21
CA ALA A 305 6.16 15.32 27.88
C ALA A 305 5.52 16.40 28.80
N ARG A 306 5.03 15.99 29.98
CA ARG A 306 4.67 16.91 31.08
C ARG A 306 5.01 16.32 32.47
N PRO A 307 6.09 16.78 33.14
CA PRO A 307 6.39 16.40 34.51
C PRO A 307 5.66 17.31 35.53
N GLY A 308 4.85 16.73 36.41
CA GLY A 308 3.90 17.45 37.29
C GLY A 308 4.07 17.24 38.81
N ALA A 309 5.15 17.77 39.39
CA ALA A 309 5.25 18.38 40.73
C ALA A 309 5.05 17.60 42.07
N ARG A 310 5.73 18.16 43.12
CA ARG A 310 5.62 17.98 44.60
C ARG A 310 6.43 16.80 45.19
N ASN A 311 7.13 16.86 46.33
CA ASN A 311 7.48 17.88 47.37
C ASN A 311 8.69 17.30 48.19
N ARG A 312 9.50 17.96 49.05
CA ARG A 312 9.74 19.36 49.54
C ARG A 312 11.24 19.45 50.06
N PRO A 313 11.78 20.57 50.60
CA PRO A 313 13.24 20.84 50.62
C PRO A 313 13.97 20.70 51.99
N ALA A 314 15.30 20.75 51.93
CA ALA A 314 16.20 21.17 53.01
C ALA A 314 17.43 21.93 52.42
N ALA A 315 18.04 22.82 53.20
CA ALA A 315 19.11 23.77 52.81
C ALA A 315 19.89 24.22 54.07
N PRO A 316 21.02 24.95 54.01
CA PRO A 316 22.06 25.10 52.96
C PRO A 316 23.51 24.94 53.55
N ASP A 317 24.49 25.57 52.88
CA ASP A 317 25.78 26.12 53.41
C ASP A 317 27.09 25.31 53.22
N PRO A 318 28.30 25.93 53.17
CA PRO A 318 28.79 26.51 51.90
C PRO A 318 30.28 26.26 51.55
N ALA A 319 30.71 26.89 50.44
CA ALA A 319 32.07 27.37 50.12
C ALA A 319 33.19 26.38 49.73
N ARG A 320 33.42 26.25 48.40
CA ARG A 320 34.78 26.34 47.81
C ARG A 320 34.77 26.61 46.30
N GLU A 321 35.17 27.81 45.90
CA GLU A 321 35.65 28.15 44.55
C GLU A 321 37.20 28.29 44.56
N PRO A 322 37.88 28.51 43.41
CA PRO A 322 37.84 27.65 42.24
C PRO A 322 39.27 27.30 41.76
N ARG A 323 39.42 26.23 40.96
CA ARG A 323 40.64 26.02 40.14
C ARG A 323 40.30 25.95 38.67
N ARG A 324 40.58 27.03 37.94
CA ARG A 324 40.57 27.08 36.47
C ARG A 324 41.75 26.27 35.91
N ASN A 325 41.48 25.41 34.93
CA ASN A 325 42.08 25.53 33.59
C ASN A 325 41.38 24.59 32.57
N PRO A 326 41.55 24.82 31.24
CA PRO A 326 40.43 24.69 30.32
C PRO A 326 40.38 23.38 29.52
N ALA A 327 39.16 22.88 29.27
CA ALA A 327 38.87 21.83 28.31
C ALA A 327 37.75 22.28 27.35
N GLY A 328 38.05 23.28 26.53
CA GLY A 328 37.20 23.67 25.40
C GLY A 328 37.48 22.83 24.15
N SER A 329 36.45 22.60 23.34
CA SER A 329 36.47 21.97 22.01
C SER A 329 36.65 20.43 21.93
N SER A 330 35.52 19.74 21.74
CA SER A 330 35.45 18.53 20.87
C SER A 330 34.17 18.51 20.03
N ALA A 331 33.02 18.92 20.56
CA ALA A 331 31.76 18.98 19.79
C ALA A 331 31.81 19.93 18.58
N ALA A 332 32.53 21.06 18.70
CA ALA A 332 32.59 22.08 17.64
C ALA A 332 33.49 21.73 16.43
N ARG A 333 34.30 20.66 16.49
CA ARG A 333 35.20 20.28 15.38
C ARG A 333 34.62 19.26 14.40
N ILE A 334 33.55 18.54 14.78
CA ILE A 334 32.90 17.55 13.90
C ILE A 334 31.90 18.24 12.95
N ALA A 335 31.13 19.23 13.44
CA ALA A 335 30.20 20.00 12.61
C ALA A 335 30.89 20.81 11.49
N GLY A 336 32.11 21.33 11.73
CA GLY A 336 32.85 22.13 10.75
C GLY A 336 33.46 21.34 9.60
N GLY A 337 33.60 20.02 9.72
CA GLY A 337 34.18 19.16 8.68
C GLY A 337 33.22 18.86 7.53
N LEU A 338 31.95 18.57 7.85
CA LEU A 338 30.96 18.09 6.88
C LEU A 338 30.49 19.21 5.92
N VAL A 339 30.29 20.43 6.44
CA VAL A 339 29.79 21.58 5.65
C VAL A 339 30.81 22.08 4.61
N ARG A 340 32.10 21.76 4.76
CA ARG A 340 33.15 22.22 3.83
C ARG A 340 33.24 21.39 2.55
N GLY A 341 32.64 20.19 2.52
CA GLY A 341 32.67 19.28 1.36
C GLY A 341 31.61 19.54 0.30
N LEU A 342 30.44 20.08 0.65
CA LEU A 342 29.32 20.24 -0.29
C LEU A 342 29.33 21.56 -1.09
N LYS A 343 30.03 22.60 -0.61
CA LYS A 343 30.15 23.89 -1.33
C LYS A 343 30.66 23.76 -2.79
N PRO A 344 31.72 22.99 -3.11
CA PRO A 344 32.13 22.80 -4.51
C PRO A 344 31.06 22.08 -5.36
N VAL A 345 30.27 21.17 -4.76
CA VAL A 345 29.19 20.44 -5.46
C VAL A 345 28.05 21.38 -5.84
N VAL A 346 27.62 22.26 -4.93
CA VAL A 346 26.59 23.27 -5.23
C VAL A 346 27.05 24.24 -6.32
N THR A 347 28.31 24.69 -6.31
CA THR A 347 28.85 25.53 -7.39
C THR A 347 28.97 24.79 -8.72
N ALA A 348 29.25 23.48 -8.71
CA ALA A 348 29.31 22.68 -9.93
C ALA A 348 27.91 22.48 -10.56
N LEU A 349 26.87 22.21 -9.76
CA LEU A 349 25.49 22.18 -10.26
C LEU A 349 25.05 23.54 -10.82
N ALA A 350 25.37 24.64 -10.14
CA ALA A 350 25.03 25.99 -10.61
C ALA A 350 25.77 26.40 -11.90
N ALA A 351 26.99 25.89 -12.13
CA ALA A 351 27.67 26.06 -13.42
C ALA A 351 27.01 25.19 -14.52
N LEU A 352 26.64 23.95 -14.19
CA LEU A 352 26.00 23.02 -15.13
C LEU A 352 24.63 23.54 -15.61
N THR A 353 23.83 24.16 -14.73
CA THR A 353 22.54 24.74 -15.12
C THR A 353 22.70 25.89 -16.10
N VAL A 354 23.66 26.79 -15.87
CA VAL A 354 23.97 27.89 -16.81
C VAL A 354 24.41 27.34 -18.16
N ILE A 355 25.25 26.29 -18.18
CA ILE A 355 25.66 25.62 -19.43
C ILE A 355 24.45 25.02 -20.15
N LEU A 356 23.57 24.28 -19.45
CA LEU A 356 22.38 23.67 -20.06
C LEU A 356 21.40 24.73 -20.60
N VAL A 357 21.24 25.88 -19.93
CA VAL A 357 20.44 27.01 -20.44
C VAL A 357 21.07 27.60 -21.71
N ILE A 358 22.38 27.81 -21.74
CA ILE A 358 23.09 28.31 -22.93
C ILE A 358 22.96 27.32 -24.10
N VAL A 359 23.13 26.01 -23.84
CA VAL A 359 22.95 24.95 -24.85
C VAL A 359 21.50 24.90 -25.34
N SER A 360 20.51 25.08 -24.48
CA SER A 360 19.09 25.18 -24.87
C SER A 360 18.83 26.37 -25.80
N ILE A 361 19.44 27.53 -25.51
CA ILE A 361 19.33 28.75 -26.34
C ILE A 361 19.99 28.54 -27.71
N ILE A 362 21.07 27.76 -27.81
CA ILE A 362 21.75 27.43 -29.07
C ILE A 362 20.96 26.40 -29.89
N LEU A 363 20.34 25.41 -29.25
CA LEU A 363 19.54 24.37 -29.93
C LEU A 363 18.17 24.83 -30.44
N LEU A 364 17.72 26.01 -29.99
CA LEU A 364 16.41 26.61 -30.24
C LEU A 364 16.09 26.84 -31.74
N GLY A 365 17.08 26.75 -32.62
CA GLY A 365 16.94 26.84 -34.08
C GLY A 365 17.13 25.52 -34.86
N VAL A 366 17.35 24.38 -34.20
CA VAL A 366 17.67 23.09 -34.86
C VAL A 366 16.63 22.02 -34.58
N GLU A 367 16.34 21.71 -33.32
CA GLU A 367 15.33 20.70 -32.96
C GLU A 367 14.50 21.13 -31.72
N PRO A 368 13.17 21.28 -31.86
CA PRO A 368 12.33 21.76 -30.75
C PRO A 368 12.22 20.72 -29.62
N LEU A 369 12.13 19.42 -29.93
CA LEU A 369 12.05 18.35 -28.93
C LEU A 369 13.31 18.25 -28.06
N ALA A 370 14.49 18.32 -28.67
CA ALA A 370 15.76 18.31 -27.94
C ALA A 370 15.87 19.54 -27.01
N THR A 371 15.48 20.72 -27.50
CA THR A 371 15.46 21.96 -26.72
C THR A 371 14.55 21.84 -25.48
N THR A 372 13.34 21.27 -25.62
CA THR A 372 12.42 21.06 -24.50
C THR A 372 13.00 20.11 -23.44
N LEU A 373 13.64 19.01 -23.85
CA LEU A 373 14.28 18.07 -22.94
C LEU A 373 15.43 18.69 -22.14
N VAL A 374 16.33 19.44 -22.80
CA VAL A 374 17.46 20.12 -22.12
C VAL A 374 16.96 21.18 -21.14
N LEU A 375 15.88 21.91 -21.49
CA LEU A 375 15.25 22.89 -20.60
C LEU A 375 14.70 22.25 -19.32
N ILE A 376 14.01 21.10 -19.42
CA ILE A 376 13.47 20.37 -18.26
C ILE A 376 14.61 19.94 -17.31
N VAL A 377 15.71 19.41 -17.86
CA VAL A 377 16.89 19.01 -17.07
C VAL A 377 17.57 20.23 -16.42
N ALA A 378 17.64 21.36 -17.12
CA ALA A 378 18.18 22.61 -16.57
C ALA A 378 17.35 23.12 -15.38
N VAL A 379 16.01 23.11 -15.49
CA VAL A 379 15.10 23.52 -14.41
C VAL A 379 15.22 22.59 -13.20
N ALA A 380 15.20 21.27 -13.39
CA ALA A 380 15.36 20.29 -12.31
C ALA A 380 16.70 20.44 -11.58
N THR A 381 17.80 20.60 -12.33
CA THR A 381 19.14 20.79 -11.75
C THR A 381 19.25 22.14 -11.01
N GLY A 382 18.58 23.18 -11.51
CA GLY A 382 18.50 24.49 -10.85
C GLY A 382 17.74 24.46 -9.54
N PHE A 383 16.61 23.75 -9.51
CA PHE A 383 15.82 23.55 -8.29
C PHE A 383 16.61 22.75 -7.24
N MET A 384 17.33 21.71 -7.66
CA MET A 384 18.21 20.91 -6.79
C MET A 384 19.35 21.75 -6.19
N ALA A 385 19.99 22.60 -7.01
CA ALA A 385 21.05 23.51 -6.55
C ALA A 385 20.52 24.55 -5.55
N PHE A 386 19.36 25.15 -5.80
CA PHE A 386 18.72 26.12 -4.91
C PHE A 386 18.28 25.48 -3.58
N TYR A 387 17.71 24.27 -3.64
CA TYR A 387 17.33 23.50 -2.44
C TYR A 387 18.56 23.21 -1.58
N LEU A 388 19.62 22.64 -2.16
CA LEU A 388 20.87 22.36 -1.45
C LEU A 388 21.52 23.62 -0.88
N HIS A 389 21.48 24.76 -1.59
CA HIS A 389 22.00 26.03 -1.07
C HIS A 389 21.20 26.59 0.11
N ARG A 390 19.91 26.25 0.22
CA ARG A 390 19.03 26.69 1.32
C ARG A 390 19.13 25.78 2.56
N THR A 391 19.57 24.54 2.40
CA THR A 391 19.69 23.55 3.48
C THR A 391 21.09 23.42 4.09
N LEU A 392 22.11 24.08 3.52
CA LEU A 392 23.54 24.02 3.91
C LEU A 392 24.10 25.39 4.33
#